data_AF-A0A533YMZ0-F1
#
_entry.id   AF-A0A533YMZ0-F1
#
_cell.length_a   1.000
_cell.length_b   1.000
_cell.length_c   1.000
_cell.angle_alpha   90.00
_cell.angle_beta   90.00
_cell.angle_gamma   90.00
#
_symmetry.space_group_name_H-M   'P 1'
#
loop_
_entity.id
_entity.type
_entity.pdbx_description
1 polymer ?
#
loop_
_entity_poly.entity_id
_entity_poly.type
_entity_poly.pdbx_seq_one_letter_code
_entity_poly.pdbx_strand_id
1 'polypeptide(L)'
;LAAVTLHVGPSTFRPVLTERIEEHRMGGEQIEVPTEAIAAIARAKQQGGRIVAVGTTVVRALESAAQPDGTVFPLRGETRLYITPGYRFKVVDALLTNFHLPRTTLLMLVSAMTGVERLRAAYEEAIKERYRFYSYGDAMLIY
;
A
#
# COMPACT_ATOMS: atom_id res chain seq x y z
N LEU A 1 11.42 0.06 -14.23
CA LEU A 1 11.50 -0.14 -12.76
C LEU A 1 12.01 1.15 -12.15
N ALA A 2 11.51 1.51 -10.97
CA ALA A 2 11.99 2.63 -10.17
C ALA A 2 11.88 2.23 -8.69
N ALA A 3 12.68 2.86 -7.83
CA ALA A 3 12.74 2.53 -6.41
C ALA A 3 12.34 3.74 -5.56
N VAL A 4 11.75 3.44 -4.40
CA VAL A 4 11.50 4.37 -3.30
C VAL A 4 12.04 3.73 -2.02
N THR A 5 12.35 4.53 -1.02
CA THR A 5 12.80 4.05 0.28
C THR A 5 11.70 4.26 1.32
N LEU A 6 11.45 3.25 2.15
CA LEU A 6 10.66 3.40 3.38
C LEU A 6 11.40 2.66 4.51
N HIS A 7 11.75 3.37 5.56
CA HIS A 7 12.33 2.81 6.76
C HIS A 7 11.21 2.30 7.67
N VAL A 8 11.03 0.98 7.67
CA VAL A 8 9.93 0.35 8.38
C VAL A 8 10.17 0.45 9.89
N GLY A 9 9.20 1.01 10.60
CA GLY A 9 9.24 1.15 12.05
C GLY A 9 8.46 0.04 12.77
N PRO A 10 8.61 -0.09 14.10
CA PRO A 10 7.84 -1.05 14.90
C PRO A 10 6.32 -0.91 14.73
N SER A 11 5.84 0.29 14.39
CA SER A 11 4.42 0.62 14.26
C SER A 11 3.72 -0.10 13.09
N THR A 12 4.44 -0.43 12.02
CA THR A 12 3.84 -1.08 10.83
C THR A 12 3.37 -2.50 11.11
N PHE A 13 4.01 -3.19 12.06
CA PHE A 13 3.67 -4.58 12.40
C PHE A 13 2.82 -4.71 13.66
N ARG A 14 2.49 -3.59 14.33
CA ARG A 14 1.63 -3.64 15.52
C ARG A 14 0.19 -3.95 15.10
N PRO A 15 -0.51 -4.84 15.82
CA PRO A 15 -1.93 -5.08 15.57
C PRO A 15 -2.73 -3.80 15.81
N VAL A 16 -3.80 -3.61 15.04
CA VAL A 16 -4.79 -2.57 15.32
C VAL A 16 -5.62 -3.03 16.50
N LEU A 17 -5.40 -2.41 17.67
CA LEU A 17 -6.09 -2.75 18.92
C LEU A 17 -7.32 -1.87 19.19
N THR A 18 -7.54 -0.82 18.39
CA THR A 18 -8.70 0.07 18.54
C THR A 18 -9.95 -0.59 17.97
N GLU A 19 -11.10 -0.37 18.61
CA GLU A 19 -12.37 -0.91 18.13
C GLU A 19 -12.82 -0.23 16.84
N ARG A 20 -12.53 1.06 16.72
CA ARG A 20 -12.82 1.86 15.53
C ARG A 20 -11.55 2.08 14.72
N ILE A 21 -11.69 1.99 13.39
CA ILE A 21 -10.57 2.18 12.46
C ILE A 21 -10.04 3.61 12.59
N GLU A 22 -10.94 4.59 12.70
CA GLU A 22 -10.60 6.03 12.80
C GLU A 22 -9.76 6.39 14.04
N GLU A 23 -9.82 5.58 15.10
CA GLU A 23 -9.10 5.82 16.34
C GLU A 23 -7.64 5.35 16.29
N HIS A 24 -7.28 4.52 15.30
CA HIS A 24 -5.92 4.04 15.16
C HIS A 24 -4.99 5.17 14.70
N ARG A 25 -3.87 5.34 15.43
CA ARG A 25 -2.82 6.30 15.08
C ARG A 25 -1.62 5.57 14.50
N MET A 26 -1.36 5.79 13.22
CA MET A 26 -0.12 5.33 12.59
C MET A 26 1.07 6.07 13.20
N GLY A 27 2.05 5.30 13.68
CA GLY A 27 3.39 5.84 13.94
C GLY A 27 4.02 6.30 12.63
N GLY A 28 4.79 7.37 12.69
CA GLY A 28 5.42 7.89 11.49
C GLY A 28 6.60 7.04 11.05
N GLU A 29 6.80 6.98 9.74
CA GLU A 29 7.88 6.23 9.10
C GLU A 29 8.61 7.10 8.10
N GLN A 30 9.93 6.98 8.05
CA GLN A 30 10.75 7.78 7.16
C GLN A 30 10.66 7.21 5.74
N ILE A 31 10.37 8.08 4.77
CA ILE A 31 10.28 7.75 3.35
C ILE A 31 11.18 8.65 2.52
N GLU A 32 11.60 8.12 1.38
CA GLU A 32 12.29 8.84 0.33
C GLU A 32 11.70 8.46 -1.03
N VAL A 33 11.10 9.44 -1.70
CA VAL A 33 10.63 9.34 -3.09
C VAL A 33 11.55 10.22 -3.94
N PRO A 34 12.53 9.62 -4.64
CA PRO A 34 13.52 10.37 -5.39
C PRO A 34 12.95 10.89 -6.71
N THR A 35 13.59 11.90 -7.29
CA THR A 35 13.22 12.52 -8.58
C THR A 35 13.11 11.51 -9.73
N GLU A 36 13.94 10.49 -9.71
CA GLU A 36 14.03 9.39 -10.66
C GLU A 36 12.75 8.55 -10.66
N ALA A 37 12.18 8.29 -9.49
CA ALA A 37 10.91 7.59 -9.36
C ALA A 37 9.75 8.41 -9.95
N ILE A 38 9.78 9.72 -9.74
CA ILE A 38 8.76 10.63 -10.24
C ILE A 38 8.84 10.74 -11.76
N ALA A 39 10.04 10.87 -12.32
CA ALA A 39 10.24 10.86 -13.77
C ALA A 39 9.72 9.54 -14.40
N ALA A 40 9.96 8.40 -13.74
CA ALA A 40 9.44 7.11 -14.20
C ALA A 40 7.91 7.05 -14.17
N ILE A 41 7.27 7.54 -13.09
CA ILE A 41 5.81 7.62 -12.97
C ILE A 41 5.22 8.53 -14.05
N ALA A 42 5.79 9.73 -14.23
CA ALA A 42 5.33 10.68 -15.24
C ALA A 42 5.41 10.10 -16.65
N ARG A 43 6.54 9.45 -16.98
CA ARG A 43 6.71 8.77 -18.27
C ARG A 43 5.68 7.66 -18.48
N ALA A 44 5.43 6.83 -17.46
CA ALA A 44 4.44 5.76 -17.55
C ALA A 44 3.03 6.33 -17.79
N LYS A 45 2.63 7.37 -17.04
CA LYS A 45 1.33 8.04 -17.22
C LYS A 45 1.19 8.67 -18.61
N GLN A 46 2.23 9.34 -19.12
CA GLN A 46 2.25 9.91 -20.48
C GLN A 46 2.05 8.85 -21.57
N GLN A 47 2.49 7.62 -21.32
CA GLN A 47 2.35 6.50 -22.24
C GLN A 47 1.03 5.73 -22.05
N GLY A 48 0.12 6.19 -21.17
CA GLY A 48 -1.09 5.47 -20.81
C GLY A 48 -0.83 4.17 -20.04
N GLY A 49 0.37 4.02 -19.46
CA GLY A 49 0.77 2.87 -18.66
C GLY A 49 0.26 2.94 -17.23
N ARG A 50 0.28 1.78 -16.56
CA ARG A 50 -0.12 1.62 -15.15
C ARG A 50 1.09 1.72 -14.21
N ILE A 51 0.86 2.26 -13.02
CA ILE A 51 1.80 2.24 -11.91
C ILE A 51 1.49 1.06 -11.00
N VAL A 52 2.33 0.03 -11.09
CA VAL A 52 2.22 -1.18 -10.26
C VAL A 52 3.15 -1.03 -9.06
N ALA A 53 2.58 -0.90 -7.86
CA ALA A 53 3.34 -0.91 -6.62
C ALA A 53 3.71 -2.34 -6.22
N VAL A 54 4.97 -2.55 -5.83
CA VAL A 54 5.45 -3.82 -5.30
C VAL A 54 5.66 -3.65 -3.80
N GLY A 55 4.67 -4.05 -3.02
CA GLY A 55 4.61 -3.90 -1.57
C GLY A 55 3.78 -2.71 -1.11
N THR A 56 3.11 -2.89 0.03
CA THR A 56 2.26 -1.86 0.68
C THR A 56 3.05 -0.66 1.18
N THR A 57 4.34 -0.82 1.48
CA THR A 57 5.25 0.27 1.86
C THR A 57 5.48 1.23 0.68
N VAL A 58 5.61 0.70 -0.54
CA VAL A 58 5.71 1.51 -1.77
C VAL A 58 4.43 2.31 -1.97
N VAL A 59 3.26 1.69 -1.77
CA VAL A 59 1.96 2.38 -1.84
C VAL A 59 1.94 3.58 -0.90
N ARG A 60 2.28 3.38 0.38
CA ARG A 60 2.27 4.47 1.37
C ARG A 60 3.26 5.57 1.02
N ALA A 61 4.46 5.25 0.54
CA ALA A 61 5.43 6.25 0.13
C ALA A 61 4.91 7.11 -1.04
N LEU A 62 4.42 6.47 -2.11
CA LEU A 62 3.91 7.17 -3.29
C LEU A 62 2.65 7.98 -2.99
N GLU A 63 1.68 7.42 -2.28
CA GLU A 63 0.44 8.11 -1.94
C GLU A 63 0.65 9.25 -0.93
N SER A 64 1.74 9.23 -0.14
CA SER A 64 2.13 10.35 0.73
C SER A 64 2.79 11.49 -0.06
N ALA A 65 3.53 11.16 -1.12
CA ALA A 65 4.18 12.13 -2.00
C ALA A 65 3.22 12.72 -3.07
N ALA A 66 1.99 12.23 -3.14
CA ALA A 66 1.02 12.56 -4.18
C ALA A 66 0.01 13.63 -3.74
N GLN A 67 -0.19 14.62 -4.62
CA GLN A 67 -1.27 15.60 -4.56
C GLN A 67 -2.61 15.01 -5.04
N PRO A 68 -3.76 15.64 -4.69
CA PRO A 68 -5.09 15.13 -5.06
C PRO A 68 -5.33 14.94 -6.57
N ASP A 69 -4.59 15.65 -7.42
CA ASP A 69 -4.62 15.54 -8.88
C ASP A 69 -3.77 14.38 -9.43
N GLY A 70 -3.05 13.66 -8.55
CA GLY A 70 -2.17 12.55 -8.93
C GLY A 70 -0.75 12.98 -9.32
N THR A 71 -0.40 14.26 -9.15
CA THR A 71 0.97 14.76 -9.31
C THR A 71 1.83 14.32 -8.11
N VAL A 72 3.03 13.82 -8.36
CA VAL A 72 3.95 13.32 -7.33
C VAL A 72 5.16 14.24 -7.21
N PHE A 73 5.52 14.63 -5.99
CA PHE A 73 6.68 15.48 -5.71
C PHE A 73 7.78 14.72 -4.97
N PRO A 74 9.06 15.12 -5.12
CA PRO A 74 10.14 14.52 -4.34
C PRO A 74 9.83 14.70 -2.86
N LEU A 75 9.95 13.63 -2.09
CA LEU A 75 9.63 13.65 -0.67
C LEU A 75 10.69 12.89 0.10
N ARG A 76 11.38 13.59 1.01
CA ARG A 76 12.21 12.98 2.04
C ARG A 76 11.68 13.45 3.39
N GLY A 77 11.12 12.54 4.17
CA GLY A 77 10.50 12.91 5.45
C GLY A 77 9.63 11.80 6.03
N GLU A 78 8.76 12.16 6.96
CA GLU A 78 7.91 11.20 7.65
C GLU A 78 6.54 11.08 6.99
N THR A 79 6.05 9.85 6.81
CA THR A 79 4.63 9.57 6.52
C THR A 79 3.94 8.95 7.70
N ARG A 80 2.74 9.47 8.00
CA ARG A 80 1.76 8.88 8.93
C ARG A 80 0.50 8.44 8.20
N LEU A 81 0.57 8.33 6.87
CA LEU A 81 -0.58 8.01 6.04
C LEU A 81 -1.14 6.65 6.44
N TYR A 82 -2.39 6.67 6.90
CA TYR A 82 -3.17 5.49 7.20
C TYR A 82 -4.20 5.30 6.08
N ILE A 83 -4.04 4.24 5.29
CA ILE A 83 -4.93 3.93 4.17
C ILE A 83 -5.98 2.93 4.65
N THR A 84 -7.25 3.33 4.56
CA THR A 84 -8.42 2.59 5.04
C THR A 84 -9.48 2.52 3.94
N PRO A 85 -10.48 1.62 4.04
CA PRO A 85 -11.59 1.59 3.09
C PRO A 85 -12.21 2.97 2.85
N GLY A 86 -12.45 3.30 1.59
CA GLY A 86 -12.88 4.64 1.14
C GLY A 86 -11.75 5.57 0.71
N TYR A 87 -10.49 5.18 0.89
CA TYR A 87 -9.34 5.94 0.36
C TYR A 87 -9.35 5.99 -1.17
N ARG A 88 -9.14 7.18 -1.75
CA ARG A 88 -8.94 7.36 -3.18
C ARG A 88 -7.45 7.32 -3.51
N PHE A 89 -7.00 6.26 -4.16
CA PHE A 89 -5.64 6.15 -4.68
C PHE A 89 -5.40 7.17 -5.79
N LYS A 90 -4.27 7.89 -5.69
CA LYS A 90 -3.92 9.01 -6.59
C LYS A 90 -2.89 8.61 -7.63
N VAL A 91 -2.05 7.62 -7.32
CA VAL A 91 -0.90 7.23 -8.15
C VAL A 91 -0.90 5.75 -8.47
N VAL A 92 -1.21 4.90 -7.49
CA VAL A 92 -1.08 3.45 -7.65
C VAL A 92 -2.32 2.86 -8.31
N ASP A 93 -2.12 2.19 -9.45
CA ASP A 93 -3.19 1.52 -10.19
C ASP A 93 -3.33 0.04 -9.84
N ALA A 94 -2.22 -0.60 -9.45
CA ALA A 94 -2.17 -2.02 -9.12
C ALA A 94 -1.16 -2.29 -8.00
N LEU A 95 -1.37 -3.36 -7.24
CA LEU A 95 -0.54 -3.74 -6.10
C LEU A 95 -0.17 -5.22 -6.16
N LEU A 96 1.14 -5.50 -6.15
CA LEU A 96 1.68 -6.82 -5.82
C LEU A 96 2.07 -6.83 -4.34
N THR A 97 1.45 -7.70 -3.55
CA THR A 97 1.71 -7.80 -2.11
C THR A 97 1.56 -9.25 -1.62
N ASN A 98 1.90 -9.52 -0.38
CA ASN A 98 1.68 -10.81 0.28
C ASN A 98 0.27 -10.88 0.91
N PHE A 99 -0.09 -12.06 1.43
CA PHE A 99 -1.28 -12.22 2.27
C PHE A 99 -1.01 -11.77 3.71
N HIS A 100 -1.74 -10.74 4.15
CA HIS A 100 -1.63 -10.12 5.47
C HIS A 100 -2.53 -10.76 6.52
N LEU A 101 -2.11 -10.72 7.78
CA LEU A 101 -2.91 -11.24 8.90
C LEU A 101 -4.15 -10.35 9.18
N PRO A 102 -5.21 -10.94 9.78
CA PRO A 102 -6.37 -10.18 10.26
C PRO A 102 -5.97 -9.04 11.22
N ARG A 103 -6.75 -7.96 11.21
CA ARG A 103 -6.58 -6.79 12.10
C ARG A 103 -5.21 -6.11 12.01
N THR A 104 -4.61 -6.11 10.81
CA THR A 104 -3.39 -5.35 10.51
C THR A 104 -3.70 -4.13 9.65
N THR A 105 -2.88 -3.09 9.78
CA THR A 105 -2.98 -1.86 8.95
C THR A 105 -2.73 -2.18 7.47
N LEU A 106 -1.91 -3.19 7.19
CA LEU A 106 -1.64 -3.66 5.82
C LEU A 106 -2.89 -4.28 5.18
N LEU A 107 -3.65 -5.08 5.93
CA LEU A 107 -4.93 -5.62 5.45
C LEU A 107 -5.94 -4.50 5.18
N MET A 108 -5.97 -3.44 5.99
CA MET A 108 -6.83 -2.27 5.77
C MET A 108 -6.49 -1.55 4.46
N LEU A 109 -5.20 -1.36 4.17
CA LEU A 109 -4.73 -0.77 2.92
C LEU A 109 -5.16 -1.63 1.72
N VAL A 110 -4.94 -2.94 1.80
CA VAL A 110 -5.35 -3.88 0.74
C VAL A 110 -6.86 -3.86 0.55
N SER A 111 -7.62 -3.81 1.64
CA SER A 111 -9.09 -3.68 1.60
C SER A 111 -9.55 -2.37 0.98
N ALA A 112 -8.80 -1.29 1.13
CA ALA A 112 -9.11 -0.01 0.50
C ALA A 112 -9.01 -0.08 -1.03
N MET A 113 -8.07 -0.88 -1.55
CA MET A 113 -7.87 -1.04 -2.99
C MET A 113 -8.84 -2.06 -3.61
N THR A 114 -9.15 -3.13 -2.89
CA THR A 114 -9.93 -4.28 -3.42
C THR A 114 -11.42 -4.22 -3.10
N GLY A 115 -11.81 -3.54 -2.00
CA GLY A 115 -13.12 -3.70 -1.38
C GLY A 115 -13.16 -4.88 -0.41
N VAL A 116 -13.91 -4.73 0.70
CA VAL A 116 -13.91 -5.68 1.83
C VAL A 116 -14.44 -7.05 1.41
N GLU A 117 -15.51 -7.09 0.62
CA GLU A 117 -16.20 -8.32 0.22
C GLU A 117 -15.35 -9.14 -0.75
N ARG A 118 -14.73 -8.46 -1.73
CA ARG A 118 -13.83 -9.10 -2.70
C ARG A 118 -12.57 -9.64 -2.01
N LEU A 119 -12.02 -8.87 -1.07
CA LEU A 119 -10.86 -9.32 -0.30
C LEU A 119 -11.20 -10.54 0.55
N ARG A 120 -12.36 -10.55 1.22
CA ARG A 120 -12.83 -11.69 2.00
C ARG A 120 -12.95 -12.94 1.13
N ALA A 121 -13.61 -12.85 -0.02
CA ALA A 121 -13.75 -13.97 -0.94
C ALA A 121 -12.39 -14.50 -1.44
N ALA A 122 -11.46 -13.61 -1.78
CA ALA A 122 -10.10 -13.99 -2.19
C ALA A 122 -9.33 -14.71 -1.07
N TYR A 123 -9.48 -14.26 0.18
CA TYR A 123 -8.85 -14.90 1.34
C TYR A 123 -9.47 -16.27 1.66
N GLU A 124 -10.79 -16.42 1.55
CA GLU A 124 -11.48 -17.70 1.73
C GLU A 124 -10.98 -18.74 0.73
N GLU A 125 -10.86 -18.34 -0.55
CA GLU A 125 -10.33 -19.22 -1.59
C GLU A 125 -8.84 -19.55 -1.35
N ALA A 126 -8.02 -18.55 -0.98
CA ALA A 126 -6.61 -18.78 -0.67
C ALA A 126 -6.42 -19.78 0.49
N ILE A 127 -7.28 -19.72 1.52
CA ILE A 127 -7.28 -20.69 2.63
C ILE A 127 -7.68 -22.08 2.13
N LYS A 128 -8.75 -22.17 1.33
CA LYS A 128 -9.23 -23.44 0.75
C LYS A 128 -8.17 -24.11 -0.11
N GLU A 129 -7.47 -23.35 -0.93
CA GLU A 129 -6.40 -23.80 -1.81
C GLU A 129 -5.03 -23.89 -1.11
N ARG A 130 -4.98 -23.68 0.22
CA ARG A 130 -3.78 -23.82 1.07
C ARG A 130 -2.60 -22.94 0.64
N TYR A 131 -2.89 -21.71 0.22
CA TYR A 131 -1.86 -20.69 0.02
C TYR A 131 -1.09 -20.47 1.32
N ARG A 132 0.18 -20.14 1.19
CA ARG A 132 1.06 -19.78 2.30
C ARG A 132 0.91 -18.29 2.57
N PHE A 133 0.68 -17.92 3.82
CA PHE A 133 0.43 -16.52 4.21
C PHE A 133 1.70 -15.87 4.79
N TYR A 134 1.63 -14.55 5.03
CA TYR A 134 2.63 -13.76 5.74
C TYR A 134 3.91 -13.48 4.94
N SER A 135 5.01 -13.12 5.61
CA SER A 135 6.20 -12.52 5.00
C SER A 135 6.94 -13.39 3.99
N TYR A 136 6.86 -14.71 4.14
CA TYR A 136 7.53 -15.70 3.28
C TYR A 136 6.54 -16.59 2.51
N GLY A 137 5.27 -16.18 2.51
CA GLY A 137 4.20 -16.90 1.84
C GLY A 137 4.12 -16.60 0.34
N ASP A 138 2.95 -16.86 -0.20
CA ASP A 138 2.59 -16.54 -1.57
C ASP A 138 2.19 -15.07 -1.72
N ALA A 139 2.06 -14.64 -2.97
CA ALA A 139 1.74 -13.26 -3.33
C ALA A 139 0.35 -13.15 -3.97
N MET A 140 -0.20 -11.95 -3.89
CA MET A 140 -1.45 -11.51 -4.49
C MET A 140 -1.18 -10.29 -5.37
N LEU A 141 -1.71 -10.32 -6.59
CA LEU A 141 -1.73 -9.17 -7.51
C LEU A 141 -3.15 -8.61 -7.58
N ILE A 142 -3.29 -7.31 -7.32
CA ILE A 142 -4.53 -6.55 -7.37
C ILE A 142 -4.42 -5.57 -8.52
N TYR A 143 -5.41 -5.53 -9.42
CA TYR A 143 -5.40 -4.72 -10.64
C TYR A 143 -6.81 -4.41 -11.17
#